data_AF-A0A1C3NWU7-F1
#
_entry.id   AF-A0A1C3NWU7-F1
#
_cell.length_a   1.000
_cell.length_b   1.000
_cell.length_c   1.000
_cell.angle_alpha   90.00
_cell.angle_beta   90.00
_cell.angle_gamma   90.00
#
_symmetry.space_group_name_H-M   'P 1'
#
loop_
_entity.id
_entity.type
_entity.pdbx_description
1 polymer ?
#
loop_
_entity_poly.entity_id
_entity_poly.type
_entity_poly.pdbx_seq_one_letter_code
_entity_poly.pdbx_strand_id
1 'polypeptide(L)'
;MFVFLAVGGLAVVALLVLLAVQLVNAAVAARRRRERIALHARARWEAHHHSLESRTWVVVRRVAYRRGEPFVFETVTVSEIANDRADWYDQLQSAMAEARERAALLSLQHG
;
A
#
# COMPACT_ATOMS: atom_id res chain seq x y z
N MET A 1 -28.71 -49.25 9.45
CA MET A 1 -28.01 -49.16 8.13
C MET A 1 -28.25 -47.83 7.42
N PHE A 2 -29.48 -47.32 7.33
CA PHE A 2 -29.79 -46.02 6.68
C PHE A 2 -29.16 -44.77 7.33
N VAL A 3 -29.01 -44.75 8.67
CA VAL A 3 -28.40 -43.61 9.39
C VAL A 3 -26.90 -43.46 9.06
N PHE A 4 -26.16 -44.57 8.90
CA PHE A 4 -24.74 -44.55 8.57
C PHE A 4 -24.48 -44.08 7.11
N LEU A 5 -25.36 -44.43 6.18
CA LEU A 5 -25.33 -43.93 4.79
C LEU A 5 -25.61 -42.42 4.72
N ALA A 6 -26.56 -41.92 5.52
CA ALA A 6 -26.88 -40.50 5.59
C ALA A 6 -25.73 -39.68 6.22
N VAL A 7 -25.11 -40.19 7.29
CA VAL A 7 -23.95 -39.57 7.94
C VAL A 7 -22.72 -39.58 7.02
N GLY A 8 -22.49 -40.68 6.30
CA GLY A 8 -21.42 -40.77 5.29
C GLY A 8 -21.62 -39.77 4.13
N GLY A 9 -22.85 -39.65 3.62
CA GLY A 9 -23.19 -38.66 2.58
C GLY A 9 -23.02 -37.22 3.05
N LEU A 10 -23.48 -36.89 4.26
CA LEU A 10 -23.29 -35.57 4.87
C LEU A 10 -21.81 -35.23 5.07
N ALA A 11 -20.99 -36.19 5.49
CA ALA A 11 -19.55 -35.99 5.64
C ALA A 11 -18.86 -35.69 4.30
N VAL A 12 -19.24 -36.41 3.23
CA VAL A 12 -18.72 -36.16 1.88
C VAL A 12 -19.13 -34.78 1.37
N VAL A 13 -20.41 -34.41 1.55
CA VAL A 13 -20.90 -33.07 1.17
C VAL A 13 -20.17 -31.98 1.94
N ALA A 14 -20.02 -32.13 3.26
CA ALA A 14 -19.28 -31.17 4.10
C ALA A 14 -17.81 -31.03 3.64
N LEU A 15 -17.14 -32.15 3.32
CA LEU A 15 -15.77 -32.13 2.80
C LEU A 15 -15.69 -31.40 1.46
N LEU A 16 -16.62 -31.64 0.53
CA LEU A 16 -16.66 -30.97 -0.76
C LEU A 16 -16.90 -29.46 -0.60
N VAL A 17 -17.79 -29.05 0.31
CA VAL A 17 -18.02 -27.64 0.63
C VAL A 17 -16.76 -27.01 1.21
N LEU A 18 -16.08 -27.67 2.14
CA LEU A 18 -14.82 -27.18 2.69
C LEU A 18 -13.74 -27.03 1.61
N LEU A 19 -13.59 -28.01 0.73
CA LEU A 19 -12.66 -27.93 -0.39
C LEU A 19 -13.01 -26.77 -1.34
N ALA A 20 -14.28 -26.59 -1.66
CA ALA A 20 -14.75 -25.49 -2.50
C ALA A 20 -14.44 -24.12 -1.85
N VAL A 21 -14.72 -23.96 -0.56
CA VAL A 21 -14.40 -22.74 0.19
C VAL A 21 -12.89 -22.48 0.18
N GLN A 22 -12.06 -23.51 0.40
CA GLN A 22 -10.61 -23.37 0.38
C GLN A 22 -10.08 -22.99 -1.00
N LEU A 23 -10.65 -23.56 -2.08
CA LEU A 23 -10.31 -23.20 -3.46
C LEU A 23 -10.67 -21.74 -3.75
N VAL A 24 -11.87 -21.30 -3.35
CA VAL A 24 -12.30 -19.90 -3.51
C VAL A 24 -11.36 -18.96 -2.74
N ASN A 25 -11.05 -19.28 -1.48
CA ASN A 25 -10.14 -18.48 -0.67
C ASN A 25 -8.73 -18.40 -1.29
N ALA A 26 -8.20 -19.54 -1.76
CA ALA A 26 -6.91 -19.59 -2.43
C ALA A 26 -6.90 -18.77 -3.74
N ALA A 27 -7.95 -18.86 -4.54
CA ALA A 27 -8.10 -18.09 -5.77
C ALA A 27 -8.17 -16.58 -5.50
N VAL A 28 -8.94 -16.17 -4.50
CA VAL A 28 -9.04 -14.76 -4.06
C VAL A 28 -7.69 -14.26 -3.53
N ALA A 29 -7.00 -15.05 -2.71
CA ALA A 29 -5.68 -14.72 -2.19
C ALA A 29 -4.64 -14.57 -3.32
N ALA A 30 -4.62 -15.50 -4.27
CA ALA A 30 -3.74 -15.45 -5.42
C ALA A 30 -4.00 -14.20 -6.28
N ARG A 31 -5.27 -13.85 -6.52
CA ARG A 31 -5.64 -12.62 -7.22
C ARG A 31 -5.15 -11.37 -6.49
N ARG A 32 -5.40 -11.25 -5.17
CA ARG A 32 -4.93 -10.13 -4.35
C ARG A 32 -3.40 -10.01 -4.39
N ARG A 33 -2.69 -11.14 -4.36
CA ARG A 33 -1.23 -11.17 -4.47
C ARG A 33 -0.77 -10.63 -5.83
N ARG A 34 -1.38 -11.05 -6.93
CA ARG A 34 -1.07 -10.52 -8.28
C ARG A 34 -1.35 -9.03 -8.40
N GLU A 35 -2.49 -8.56 -7.88
CA GLU A 35 -2.83 -7.13 -7.85
C GLU A 35 -1.79 -6.34 -7.04
N ARG A 36 -1.36 -6.86 -5.88
CA ARG A 36 -0.31 -6.24 -5.06
C ARG A 36 1.02 -6.18 -5.80
N ILE A 37 1.44 -7.25 -6.47
CA ILE A 37 2.67 -7.27 -7.27
C ILE A 37 2.59 -6.25 -8.42
N ALA A 38 1.47 -6.19 -9.12
CA ALA A 38 1.25 -5.23 -10.21
C ALA A 38 1.29 -3.77 -9.70
N LEU A 39 0.76 -3.50 -8.50
CA LEU A 39 0.86 -2.18 -7.88
C LEU A 39 2.29 -1.87 -7.44
N HIS A 40 3.01 -2.82 -6.83
CA HIS A 40 4.43 -2.66 -6.48
C HIS A 40 5.30 -2.35 -7.70
N ALA A 41 5.07 -3.02 -8.83
CA ALA A 41 5.79 -2.79 -10.07
C ALA A 41 5.52 -1.40 -10.68
N ARG A 42 4.39 -0.76 -10.33
CA ARG A 42 4.04 0.59 -10.76
C ARG A 42 4.37 1.65 -9.71
N ALA A 43 4.93 1.24 -8.58
CA ALA A 43 5.23 2.13 -7.49
C ALA A 43 6.43 3.00 -7.85
N ARG A 44 6.27 4.31 -7.67
CA ARG A 44 7.31 5.31 -7.92
C ARG A 44 7.56 6.12 -6.67
N TRP A 45 8.79 6.57 -6.49
CA TRP A 45 9.11 7.53 -5.44
C TRP A 45 8.66 8.93 -5.88
N GLU A 46 7.98 9.65 -5.00
CA GLU A 46 7.57 11.03 -5.24
C GLU A 46 7.73 11.87 -3.97
N ALA A 47 8.09 13.14 -4.15
CA ALA A 47 8.07 14.12 -3.09
C ALA A 47 6.63 14.56 -2.80
N HIS A 48 6.28 14.67 -1.53
CA HIS A 48 4.96 15.11 -1.08
C HIS A 48 5.12 15.94 0.19
N HIS A 49 4.20 16.86 0.43
CA HIS A 49 4.05 17.49 1.73
C HIS A 49 2.61 17.33 2.19
N HIS A 50 2.44 17.26 3.50
CA HIS A 50 1.13 17.33 4.13
C HIS A 50 1.24 18.15 5.40
N SER A 51 0.15 18.83 5.74
CA SER A 51 0.05 19.58 6.99
C SER A 51 -0.81 18.79 7.95
N LEU A 52 -0.31 18.60 9.16
CA LEU A 52 -1.03 17.98 10.27
C LEU A 52 -0.86 18.87 11.49
N GLU A 53 -1.98 19.28 12.08
CA GLU A 53 -2.01 20.23 13.20
C GLU A 53 -1.28 21.54 12.87
N SER A 54 -0.23 21.87 13.63
CA SER A 54 0.59 23.08 13.50
C SER A 54 1.90 22.85 12.73
N ARG A 55 2.04 21.71 12.04
CA ARG A 55 3.27 21.35 11.34
C ARG A 55 3.02 20.90 9.91
N THR A 56 4.00 21.18 9.07
CA THR A 56 4.07 20.73 7.69
C THR A 56 5.20 19.72 7.56
N TRP A 57 4.85 18.51 7.16
CA TRP A 57 5.75 17.40 6.95
C TRP A 57 6.07 17.30 5.48
N VAL A 58 7.36 17.36 5.15
CA VAL A 58 7.87 17.09 3.82
C VAL A 58 8.43 15.68 3.82
N VAL A 59 7.91 14.85 2.91
CA VAL A 59 8.20 13.42 2.86
C VAL A 59 8.51 13.00 1.43
N VAL A 60 9.24 11.89 1.31
CA VAL A 60 9.38 11.13 0.08
C VAL A 60 8.62 9.83 0.26
N ARG A 61 7.66 9.55 -0.62
CA ARG A 61 6.81 8.37 -0.52
C ARG A 61 6.94 7.48 -1.75
N ARG A 62 6.96 6.17 -1.54
CA ARG A 62 6.83 5.18 -2.62
C ARG A 62 5.36 4.86 -2.80
N VAL A 63 4.80 5.24 -3.94
CA VAL A 63 3.34 5.18 -4.16
C VAL A 63 3.01 4.63 -5.54
N ALA A 64 1.94 3.85 -5.60
CA ALA A 64 1.27 3.51 -6.85
C ALA A 64 -0.16 4.04 -6.82
N TYR A 65 -0.72 4.34 -7.98
CA TYR A 65 -2.08 4.86 -8.07
C TYR A 65 -3.03 3.75 -8.52
N ARG A 66 -4.08 3.50 -7.73
CA ARG A 66 -5.16 2.55 -8.04
C ARG A 66 -6.45 3.35 -8.19
N ARG A 67 -7.01 3.39 -9.40
CA ARG A 67 -8.25 4.16 -9.71
C ARG A 67 -8.15 5.64 -9.32
N GLY A 68 -6.96 6.24 -9.46
CA GLY A 68 -6.70 7.63 -9.08
C GLY A 68 -6.35 7.83 -7.60
N GLU A 69 -6.56 6.83 -6.75
CA GLU A 69 -6.22 6.91 -5.33
C GLU A 69 -4.76 6.49 -5.09
N PRO A 70 -3.98 7.25 -4.28
CA PRO A 70 -2.62 6.89 -3.93
C PRO A 70 -2.60 5.73 -2.94
N PHE A 71 -1.87 4.67 -3.29
CA PHE A 71 -1.53 3.56 -2.40
C PHE A 71 -0.07 3.68 -1.98
N VAL A 72 0.16 4.09 -0.74
CA VAL A 72 1.51 4.33 -0.20
C VAL A 72 2.09 3.02 0.33
N PHE A 73 3.26 2.66 -0.17
CA PHE A 73 4.03 1.49 0.28
C PHE A 73 5.04 1.84 1.35
N GLU A 74 5.66 3.01 1.24
CA GLU A 74 6.74 3.46 2.11
C GLU A 74 6.76 4.98 2.16
N THR A 75 7.16 5.53 3.31
CA THR A 75 7.27 6.97 3.54
C THR A 75 8.55 7.25 4.32
N VAL A 76 9.33 8.21 3.84
CA VAL A 76 10.55 8.71 4.49
C VAL A 76 10.37 10.19 4.74
N THR A 77 10.48 10.62 5.99
CA THR A 77 10.45 12.03 6.35
C THR A 77 11.74 12.71 5.93
N VAL A 78 11.61 13.85 5.25
CA VAL A 78 12.73 14.73 4.89
C VAL A 78 12.86 15.85 5.89
N SER A 79 11.75 16.52 6.20
CA SER A 79 11.73 17.66 7.11
C SER A 79 10.36 17.83 7.76
N GLU A 80 10.36 18.51 8.89
CA GLU A 80 9.20 18.89 9.67
C GLU A 80 9.32 20.39 9.99
N ILE A 81 8.35 21.17 9.50
CA ILE A 81 8.39 22.63 9.54
C ILE A 81 7.20 23.11 10.38
N ALA A 82 7.45 23.95 11.39
CA ALA A 82 6.36 24.56 12.16
C ALA A 82 5.65 25.64 11.32
N ASN A 83 4.31 25.61 11.31
CA ASN A 83 3.49 26.46 10.45
C ASN A 83 3.47 27.94 10.87
N ASP A 84 3.91 28.26 12.08
CA ASP A 84 3.97 29.61 12.65
C ASP A 84 5.28 30.35 12.35
N ARG A 85 6.23 29.70 11.66
CA ARG A 85 7.49 30.34 11.28
C ARG A 85 7.31 31.42 10.22
N ALA A 86 7.95 32.57 10.43
CA ALA A 86 7.93 33.68 9.47
C ALA A 86 8.55 33.30 8.11
N ASP A 87 9.51 32.38 8.10
CA ASP A 87 10.19 31.85 6.91
C ASP A 87 9.64 30.47 6.47
N TRP A 88 8.43 30.10 6.91
CA TRP A 88 7.82 28.79 6.63
C TRP A 88 7.83 28.43 5.14
N TYR A 89 7.49 29.38 4.27
CA TYR A 89 7.41 29.13 2.83
C TYR A 89 8.79 28.82 2.23
N ASP A 90 9.83 29.54 2.65
CA ASP A 90 11.19 29.33 2.17
C ASP A 90 11.73 27.98 2.64
N GLN A 91 11.47 27.63 3.91
CA GLN A 91 11.79 26.30 4.44
C GLN A 91 11.05 25.19 3.69
N LEU A 92 9.77 25.40 3.34
CA LEU A 92 9.00 24.43 2.57
C LEU A 92 9.57 24.24 1.16
N GLN A 93 9.91 25.32 0.46
CA GLN A 93 10.47 25.22 -0.89
C GLN A 93 11.83 24.51 -0.88
N SER A 94 12.68 24.85 0.08
CA SER A 94 13.98 24.20 0.28
C SER A 94 13.83 22.71 0.57
N ALA A 95 12.98 22.34 1.52
CA ALA A 95 12.71 20.95 1.87
C ALA A 95 12.06 20.18 0.70
N MET A 96 11.20 20.81 -0.09
CA MET A 96 10.60 20.20 -1.28
C MET A 96 11.63 19.98 -2.40
N ALA A 97 12.60 20.88 -2.57
CA ALA A 97 13.70 20.68 -3.52
C ALA A 97 14.55 19.46 -3.12
N GLU A 98 14.94 19.38 -1.85
CA GLU A 98 15.67 18.23 -1.29
C GLU A 98 14.86 16.93 -1.43
N ALA A 99 13.56 16.96 -1.13
CA ALA A 99 12.70 15.79 -1.27
C ALA A 99 12.60 15.30 -2.72
N ARG A 100 12.54 16.21 -3.71
CA ARG A 100 12.54 15.84 -5.14
C ARG A 100 13.85 15.18 -5.55
N GLU A 101 14.97 15.72 -5.10
CA GLU A 101 16.29 15.14 -5.35
C GLU A 101 16.40 13.74 -4.73
N ARG A 102 16.03 13.58 -3.45
CA ARG A 102 15.98 12.28 -2.78
C ARG A 102 15.06 11.29 -3.50
N ALA A 103 13.90 11.71 -3.98
CA ALA A 103 12.98 10.85 -4.73
C ALA A 103 13.61 10.38 -6.07
N ALA A 104 14.35 11.25 -6.76
CA ALA A 104 15.09 10.87 -7.96
C ALA A 104 16.18 9.83 -7.65
N LEU A 105 16.97 10.05 -6.60
CA LEU A 105 18.01 9.11 -6.16
C LEU A 105 17.44 7.74 -5.76
N LEU A 106 16.34 7.73 -4.99
CA LEU A 106 15.67 6.49 -4.58
C LEU A 106 15.09 5.73 -5.78
N SER A 107 14.60 6.46 -6.79
CA SER A 107 14.13 5.87 -8.05
C SER A 107 15.28 5.21 -8.83
N LEU A 108 16.49 5.72 -8.76
CA LEU A 108 17.67 5.11 -9.40
C LEU A 108 18.19 3.88 -8.65
N GLN A 109 18.05 3.86 -7.32
CA GLN A 109 18.53 2.74 -6.48
C GLN A 109 17.55 1.56 -6.42
N HIS A 110 16.25 1.82 -6.60
CA HIS A 110 15.18 0.84 -6.40
C HIS A 110 14.24 0.67 -7.61
N GLY A 111 14.57 1.30 -8.74
CA GLY A 111 13.89 1.11 -10.03
C GLY A 111 14.50 -0.05 -10.81
#